data_AF-Q2L861-F1
#
_entry.id   AF-Q2L861-F1
#
_cell.length_a   1.000
_cell.length_b   1.000
_cell.length_c   1.000
_cell.angle_alpha   90.00
_cell.angle_beta   90.00
_cell.angle_gamma   90.00
#
_symmetry.space_group_name_H-M   'P 1'
#
loop_
_entity.id
_entity.type
_entity.pdbx_description
1 polymer ?
#
loop_
_entity_poly.entity_id
_entity_poly.type
_entity_poly.pdbx_seq_one_letter_code
_entity_poly.pdbx_strand_id
1 'polypeptide(L)'
;DTFMFEGHDTTTSGISYTLYCLSKRRDVQEKVYEELKTIFGDDMERDPTYQELGQMKYLELVLKESMRLFPPVPLIERRITKDCEVGGLKLVKGTSVVLNIYQIQRQPDMFEDPLEFRPERFEESLKNPFSFLAFSAGPRNCIGQKIA
;
A
#
# COMPACT_ATOMS: atom_id res chain seq x y z
N ASP A 1 -14.02 -8.99 17.76
CA ASP A 1 -12.72 -9.59 17.37
C ASP A 1 -12.25 -9.21 15.98
N THR A 2 -13.08 -9.28 14.92
CA THR A 2 -12.67 -8.96 13.54
C THR A 2 -11.99 -7.58 13.38
N PHE A 3 -12.53 -6.52 13.97
CA PHE A 3 -11.90 -5.18 13.89
C PHE A 3 -10.49 -5.14 14.48
N MET A 4 -10.28 -5.78 15.64
CA MET A 4 -8.99 -5.80 16.31
C MET A 4 -7.98 -6.66 15.55
N PHE A 5 -8.43 -7.81 15.03
CA PHE A 5 -7.58 -8.69 14.23
C PHE A 5 -7.12 -8.01 12.94
N GLU A 6 -8.06 -7.52 12.14
CA GLU A 6 -7.75 -6.87 10.85
C GLU A 6 -6.91 -5.60 11.06
N GLY A 7 -7.21 -4.81 12.09
CA GLY A 7 -6.46 -3.61 12.41
C GLY A 7 -5.05 -3.88 12.95
N HIS A 8 -4.85 -4.96 13.68
CA HIS A 8 -3.54 -5.33 14.24
C HIS A 8 -2.65 -5.98 13.17
N ASP A 9 -3.07 -7.10 12.60
CA ASP A 9 -2.20 -7.94 11.77
C ASP A 9 -1.77 -7.23 10.49
N THR A 10 -2.68 -6.48 9.85
CA THR A 10 -2.34 -5.74 8.62
C THR A 10 -1.39 -4.57 8.90
N THR A 11 -1.61 -3.83 9.99
CA THR A 11 -0.77 -2.69 10.40
C THR A 11 0.61 -3.17 10.82
N THR A 12 0.72 -4.20 11.68
CA THR A 12 2.01 -4.76 12.09
C THR A 12 2.82 -5.27 10.90
N SER A 13 2.17 -5.94 9.94
CA SER A 13 2.81 -6.38 8.70
C SER A 13 3.29 -5.18 7.86
N GLY A 14 2.45 -4.17 7.67
CA GLY A 14 2.80 -2.94 6.93
C GLY A 14 3.99 -2.20 7.54
N ILE A 15 4.01 -2.00 8.85
CA ILE A 15 5.14 -1.40 9.58
C ILE A 15 6.40 -2.26 9.41
N SER A 16 6.29 -3.57 9.60
CA SER A 16 7.44 -4.49 9.54
C SER A 16 8.11 -4.46 8.17
N TYR A 17 7.34 -4.51 7.09
CA TYR A 17 7.89 -4.44 5.73
C TYR A 17 8.42 -3.05 5.38
N THR A 18 7.81 -1.98 5.90
CA THR A 18 8.34 -0.62 5.73
C THR A 18 9.71 -0.49 6.37
N LEU A 19 9.87 -0.94 7.62
CA LEU A 19 11.15 -0.96 8.31
C LEU A 19 12.17 -1.86 7.60
N TYR A 20 11.73 -3.00 7.07
CA TYR A 20 12.59 -3.87 6.26
C TYR A 20 13.11 -3.15 5.01
N CYS A 21 12.25 -2.49 4.24
CA CYS A 21 12.66 -1.73 3.05
C CYS A 21 13.65 -0.61 3.40
N LEU A 22 13.36 0.18 4.45
CA LEU A 22 14.24 1.24 4.93
C LEU A 22 15.61 0.71 5.38
N SER A 23 15.65 -0.45 6.06
CA SER A 23 16.91 -1.08 6.48
C SER A 23 17.84 -1.45 5.33
N LYS A 24 17.29 -1.61 4.11
CA LYS A 24 18.03 -1.94 2.90
C LYS A 24 18.37 -0.71 2.04
N ARG A 25 17.84 0.47 2.39
CA ARG A 25 17.91 1.69 1.58
C ARG A 25 18.21 2.91 2.44
N ARG A 26 19.49 3.07 2.75
CA ARG A 26 20.00 4.19 3.55
C ARG A 26 19.68 5.56 2.93
N ASP A 27 19.71 5.65 1.61
CA ASP A 27 19.37 6.86 0.86
C ASP A 27 17.91 7.29 1.07
N VAL A 28 16.98 6.32 1.08
CA VAL A 28 15.56 6.58 1.36
C VAL A 28 15.36 6.90 2.85
N GLN A 29 16.03 6.17 3.74
CA GLN A 29 15.98 6.42 5.18
C GLN A 29 16.45 7.82 5.54
N GLU A 30 17.52 8.31 4.91
CA GLU A 30 18.05 9.66 5.13
C GLU A 30 17.07 10.74 4.66
N LYS A 31 16.39 10.56 3.52
CA LYS A 31 15.33 11.47 3.07
C LYS A 31 14.15 11.53 4.04
N VAL A 32 13.71 10.38 4.58
CA VAL A 32 12.66 10.35 5.63
C VAL A 32 13.14 11.08 6.88
N TYR A 33 14.39 10.85 7.30
CA TYR A 33 14.95 11.53 8.46
C TYR A 33 15.02 13.05 8.29
N GLU A 34 15.47 13.54 7.14
CA GLU A 34 15.52 14.98 6.85
C GLU A 34 14.12 15.60 6.76
N GLU A 35 13.13 14.88 6.22
CA GLU A 35 11.72 15.30 6.27
C GLU A 35 11.24 15.47 7.72
N LEU A 36 11.45 14.45 8.55
CA LEU A 36 11.05 14.50 9.96
C LEU A 36 11.81 15.61 10.71
N LYS A 37 13.11 15.76 10.48
CA LYS A 37 13.88 16.85 11.09
C LYS A 37 13.37 18.23 10.71
N THR A 38 12.90 18.40 9.47
CA THR A 38 12.30 19.66 9.01
C THR A 38 10.96 19.95 9.70
N ILE A 39 10.16 18.92 9.99
CA ILE A 39 8.86 19.04 10.65
C ILE A 39 9.01 19.27 12.16
N PHE A 40 9.89 18.51 12.81
CA PHE A 40 10.01 18.49 14.27
C PHE A 40 11.06 19.46 14.82
N GLY A 41 12.03 19.87 13.99
CA GLY A 41 13.14 20.74 14.41
C GLY A 41 14.04 20.05 15.43
N ASP A 42 14.30 20.75 16.53
CA ASP A 42 15.19 20.26 17.60
C ASP A 42 14.50 19.29 18.57
N ASP A 43 13.17 19.23 18.59
CA ASP A 43 12.40 18.35 19.48
C ASP A 43 11.90 17.11 18.72
N MET A 44 12.81 16.16 18.53
CA MET A 44 12.54 14.90 17.81
C MET A 44 11.88 13.81 18.67
N GLU A 45 11.75 14.01 19.98
CA GLU A 45 11.24 13.00 20.92
C GLU A 45 9.75 13.15 21.23
N ARG A 46 9.14 14.30 20.91
CA ARG A 46 7.70 14.53 21.10
C ARG A 46 6.83 13.79 20.09
N ASP A 47 5.55 13.65 20.44
CA ASP A 47 4.54 13.15 19.53
C ASP A 47 4.22 14.16 18.40
N PRO A 48 3.90 13.68 17.17
CA PRO A 48 3.41 14.52 16.10
C PRO A 48 1.99 15.02 16.36
N THR A 49 1.71 16.25 15.94
CA THR A 49 0.33 16.74 15.83
C THR A 49 -0.34 16.20 14.56
N TYR A 50 -1.67 16.24 14.50
CA TYR A 50 -2.42 15.82 13.31
C TYR A 50 -2.07 16.63 12.06
N GLN A 51 -1.74 17.91 12.22
CA GLN A 51 -1.30 18.77 11.12
C GLN A 51 0.06 18.33 10.57
N GLU A 52 0.99 17.97 11.44
CA GLU A 52 2.34 17.51 11.07
C GLU A 52 2.32 16.12 10.42
N LEU A 53 1.43 15.22 10.85
CA LEU A 53 1.18 13.96 10.12
C LEU A 53 0.81 14.25 8.66
N GLY A 54 0.04 15.30 8.42
CA GLY A 54 -0.31 15.76 7.07
C GLY A 54 0.87 16.30 6.26
N GLN A 55 2.03 16.56 6.87
CA GLN A 55 3.25 17.08 6.23
C GLN A 55 4.28 15.98 5.92
N MET A 56 4.12 14.76 6.45
CA MET A 56 5.02 13.62 6.23
C MET A 56 4.82 12.98 4.83
N LYS A 57 5.07 13.77 3.78
CA LYS A 57 4.76 13.41 2.39
C LYS A 57 5.67 12.31 1.85
N TYR A 58 6.96 12.41 2.08
CA TYR A 58 7.92 11.42 1.61
C TYR A 58 7.76 10.10 2.37
N LEU A 59 7.53 10.15 3.69
CA LEU A 59 7.16 8.96 4.46
C LEU A 59 5.89 8.29 3.91
N GLU A 60 4.88 9.05 3.48
CA GLU A 60 3.68 8.51 2.82
C GLU A 60 4.03 7.74 1.53
N LEU A 61 4.98 8.25 0.72
CA LEU A 61 5.46 7.56 -0.47
C LEU A 61 6.18 6.25 -0.12
N VAL A 62 7.01 6.27 0.93
CA VAL A 62 7.73 5.09 1.45
C VAL A 62 6.75 4.02 1.92
N LEU A 63 5.68 4.40 2.64
CA LEU A 63 4.63 3.49 3.07
C LEU A 63 3.90 2.87 1.87
N LYS A 64 3.53 3.68 0.88
CA LYS A 64 2.88 3.22 -0.36
C LYS A 64 3.76 2.24 -1.13
N GLU A 65 5.04 2.55 -1.33
CA GLU A 65 5.97 1.67 -2.04
C GLU A 65 6.26 0.39 -1.26
N SER A 66 6.31 0.46 0.07
CA SER A 66 6.45 -0.72 0.93
C SER A 66 5.24 -1.64 0.79
N MET A 67 4.03 -1.10 0.79
CA MET A 67 2.80 -1.88 0.53
C MET A 67 2.65 -2.33 -0.92
N ARG A 68 3.26 -1.63 -1.89
CA ARG A 68 3.28 -2.06 -3.28
C ARG A 68 4.05 -3.38 -3.42
N LEU A 69 5.25 -3.42 -2.85
CA LEU A 69 6.07 -4.62 -2.83
C LEU A 69 5.51 -5.67 -1.85
N PHE A 70 5.17 -5.28 -0.63
CA PHE A 70 4.78 -6.21 0.43
C PHE A 70 3.39 -5.86 0.96
N PRO A 71 2.33 -6.07 0.16
CA PRO A 71 0.97 -5.79 0.61
C PRO A 71 0.62 -6.72 1.77
N PRO A 72 0.11 -6.19 2.90
CA PRO A 72 -0.33 -7.03 4.02
C PRO A 72 -1.40 -8.06 3.61
N VAL A 73 -2.25 -7.70 2.63
CA VAL A 73 -3.25 -8.60 2.03
C VAL A 73 -2.89 -8.84 0.55
N PRO A 74 -2.17 -9.92 0.21
CA PRO A 74 -1.66 -10.15 -1.14
C PRO A 74 -2.71 -10.72 -2.11
N LEU A 75 -3.80 -11.31 -1.61
CA LEU A 75 -4.86 -11.96 -2.38
C LEU A 75 -6.23 -11.52 -1.86
N ILE A 76 -7.18 -11.29 -2.77
CA ILE A 76 -8.60 -11.17 -2.43
C ILE A 76 -9.44 -12.08 -3.32
N GLU A 77 -10.51 -12.65 -2.78
CA GLU A 77 -11.40 -13.57 -3.50
C GLU A 77 -12.80 -12.98 -3.66
N ARG A 78 -13.46 -13.29 -4.79
CA ARG A 78 -14.88 -13.03 -5.04
C ARG A 78 -15.53 -14.29 -5.59
N ARG A 79 -16.70 -14.63 -5.08
CA ARG A 79 -17.55 -15.68 -5.64
C ARG A 79 -18.56 -15.08 -6.62
N ILE A 80 -18.58 -15.60 -7.84
CA ILE A 80 -19.51 -15.17 -8.89
C ILE A 80 -20.92 -15.64 -8.52
N THR A 81 -21.86 -14.70 -8.40
CA THR A 81 -23.24 -14.98 -7.95
C THR A 81 -24.23 -15.17 -9.10
N LYS A 82 -23.88 -14.70 -10.30
CA LYS A 82 -24.60 -14.87 -11.56
C LYS A 82 -23.60 -14.97 -12.70
N ASP A 83 -23.96 -15.71 -13.75
CA ASP A 83 -23.14 -15.78 -14.96
C ASP A 83 -22.87 -14.36 -15.47
N CYS A 84 -21.62 -14.07 -15.79
CA CYS A 84 -21.20 -12.76 -16.27
C CYS A 84 -20.00 -12.86 -17.22
N GLU A 85 -19.65 -11.74 -17.83
CA GLU A 85 -18.47 -11.63 -18.68
C GLU A 85 -17.54 -10.53 -18.13
N VAL A 86 -16.25 -10.83 -18.01
CA VAL A 86 -15.22 -9.88 -17.55
C VAL A 86 -14.00 -10.02 -18.46
N GLY A 87 -13.62 -8.94 -19.15
CA GLY A 87 -12.47 -8.95 -20.05
C GLY A 87 -12.58 -9.96 -21.19
N GLY A 88 -13.79 -10.21 -21.71
CA GLY A 88 -14.06 -11.24 -22.72
C GLY A 88 -14.13 -12.67 -22.18
N LEU A 89 -13.91 -12.88 -20.87
CA LEU A 89 -14.01 -14.19 -20.23
C LEU A 89 -15.40 -14.41 -19.65
N LYS A 90 -16.06 -15.50 -20.04
CA LYS A 90 -17.32 -15.95 -19.46
C LYS A 90 -17.07 -16.62 -18.12
N LEU A 91 -17.64 -16.06 -17.06
CA LEU A 91 -17.55 -16.55 -15.70
C LEU A 91 -18.90 -17.14 -15.29
N VAL A 92 -18.89 -18.41 -14.88
CA VAL A 92 -20.10 -19.13 -14.48
C VAL A 92 -20.37 -18.88 -12.99
N LYS A 93 -21.65 -18.79 -12.64
CA LYS A 93 -22.13 -18.76 -11.26
C LYS A 93 -21.47 -19.86 -10.42
N GLY A 94 -21.02 -19.48 -9.24
CA GLY A 94 -20.34 -20.37 -8.29
C GLY A 94 -18.82 -20.41 -8.45
N THR A 95 -18.25 -19.86 -9.52
CA THR A 95 -16.80 -19.73 -9.71
C THR A 95 -16.20 -18.77 -8.68
N SER A 96 -15.07 -19.14 -8.09
CA SER A 96 -14.24 -18.26 -7.29
C SER A 96 -13.21 -17.57 -8.18
N VAL A 97 -13.16 -16.24 -8.11
CA VAL A 97 -12.17 -15.40 -8.78
C VAL A 97 -11.23 -14.81 -7.74
N VAL A 98 -9.94 -15.07 -7.90
CA VAL A 98 -8.89 -14.55 -7.03
C VAL A 98 -8.16 -13.42 -7.75
N LEU A 99 -8.05 -12.26 -7.11
CA LEU A 99 -7.20 -11.17 -7.56
C LEU A 99 -5.88 -11.25 -6.80
N ASN A 100 -4.80 -11.45 -7.55
CA ASN A 100 -3.45 -11.49 -7.00
C ASN A 100 -2.86 -10.08 -6.96
N ILE A 101 -3.15 -9.34 -5.89
CA ILE A 101 -2.68 -7.97 -5.67
C ILE A 101 -1.15 -7.92 -5.69
N TYR A 102 -0.50 -8.91 -5.07
CA TYR A 102 0.96 -9.02 -5.04
C TYR A 102 1.58 -9.01 -6.44
N GLN A 103 0.98 -9.75 -7.38
CA GLN A 103 1.45 -9.83 -8.77
C GLN A 103 1.03 -8.62 -9.60
N ILE A 104 -0.21 -8.11 -9.44
CA ILE A 104 -0.70 -6.92 -10.14
C ILE A 104 0.23 -5.72 -9.88
N GLN A 105 0.60 -5.52 -8.61
CA GLN A 105 1.48 -4.43 -8.18
C GLN A 105 2.95 -4.59 -8.63
N ARG A 106 3.27 -5.67 -9.35
CA ARG A 106 4.59 -5.98 -9.93
C ARG A 106 4.58 -6.10 -11.45
N GLN A 107 3.47 -5.79 -12.10
CA GLN A 107 3.41 -5.86 -13.56
C GLN A 107 4.27 -4.75 -14.18
N PRO A 108 5.25 -5.09 -15.06
CA PRO A 108 6.11 -4.09 -15.71
C PRO A 108 5.33 -3.04 -16.51
N ASP A 109 4.18 -3.42 -17.09
CA ASP A 109 3.31 -2.53 -17.86
C ASP A 109 2.73 -1.39 -17.00
N MET A 110 2.58 -1.63 -15.69
CA MET A 110 2.09 -0.65 -14.71
C MET A 110 3.23 0.00 -13.93
N PHE A 111 4.28 -0.76 -13.60
CA PHE A 111 5.41 -0.36 -12.79
C PHE A 111 6.74 -0.74 -13.47
N GLU A 112 7.40 0.23 -14.11
CA GLU A 112 8.80 0.11 -14.57
C GLU A 112 9.77 -0.33 -13.47
N ASP A 113 10.64 -1.30 -13.72
CA ASP A 113 11.51 -1.90 -12.70
C ASP A 113 10.72 -2.31 -11.43
N PRO A 114 9.72 -3.20 -11.57
CA PRO A 114 8.70 -3.41 -10.53
C PRO A 114 9.24 -4.01 -9.23
N LEU A 115 10.46 -4.55 -9.24
CA LEU A 115 11.11 -5.12 -8.06
C LEU A 115 12.04 -4.13 -7.35
N GLU A 116 12.33 -3.00 -7.98
CA GLU A 116 13.05 -1.89 -7.33
C GLU A 116 12.14 -1.23 -6.30
N PHE A 117 12.70 -0.90 -5.13
CA PHE A 117 12.05 -0.07 -4.13
C PHE A 117 12.32 1.41 -4.46
N ARG A 118 11.34 2.10 -5.03
CA ARG A 118 11.48 3.50 -5.47
C ARG A 118 10.26 4.31 -5.00
N PRO A 119 10.28 4.94 -3.82
CA PRO A 119 9.15 5.72 -3.29
C PRO A 119 8.66 6.82 -4.23
N GLU A 120 9.58 7.46 -4.95
CA GLU A 120 9.33 8.60 -5.85
C GLU A 120 8.32 8.27 -6.97
N ARG A 121 8.10 6.99 -7.25
CA ARG A 121 7.06 6.48 -8.13
C ARG A 121 5.64 6.97 -7.82
N PHE A 122 5.40 7.33 -6.57
CA PHE A 122 4.10 7.80 -6.09
C PHE A 122 4.00 9.34 -6.03
N GLU A 123 5.02 10.07 -6.47
CA GLU A 123 4.95 11.54 -6.65
C GLU A 123 4.04 11.88 -7.83
N GLU A 124 4.08 11.06 -8.87
CA GLU A 124 3.24 11.20 -10.06
C GLU A 124 1.96 10.38 -9.96
N SER A 125 0.97 10.75 -10.77
CA SER A 125 -0.26 9.95 -10.91
C SER A 125 0.05 8.60 -11.55
N LEU A 126 -0.47 7.52 -10.96
CA LEU A 126 -0.35 6.19 -11.53
C LEU A 126 -1.06 6.12 -12.89
N LYS A 127 -0.46 5.39 -13.84
CA LYS A 127 -1.05 5.15 -15.18
C LYS A 127 -2.46 4.56 -15.13
N ASN A 128 -2.72 3.72 -14.12
CA ASN A 128 -4.02 3.11 -13.87
C ASN A 128 -4.36 3.22 -12.38
N PRO A 129 -5.52 3.77 -12.00
CA PRO A 129 -5.91 3.89 -10.58
C PRO A 129 -6.08 2.54 -9.87
N PHE A 130 -6.23 1.43 -10.60
CA PHE A 130 -6.31 0.06 -10.07
C PHE A 130 -4.98 -0.70 -10.11
N SER A 131 -3.86 -0.01 -10.36
CA SER A 131 -2.52 -0.63 -10.32
C SER A 131 -1.96 -0.73 -8.89
N PHE A 132 -2.41 0.13 -7.97
CA PHE A 132 -2.10 0.06 -6.54
C PHE A 132 -3.37 -0.28 -5.75
N LEU A 133 -3.39 -1.46 -5.12
CA LEU A 133 -4.58 -2.06 -4.51
C LEU A 133 -4.33 -2.53 -3.07
N ALA A 134 -3.35 -1.94 -2.37
CA ALA A 134 -3.03 -2.28 -0.97
C ALA A 134 -4.26 -2.19 -0.03
N PHE A 135 -5.20 -1.30 -0.33
CA PHE A 135 -6.45 -1.12 0.40
C PHE A 135 -7.70 -1.54 -0.42
N SER A 136 -7.51 -2.32 -1.49
CA SER A 136 -8.56 -2.69 -2.45
C SER A 136 -9.24 -1.46 -3.10
N ALA A 137 -10.31 -1.68 -3.85
CA ALA A 137 -11.09 -0.63 -4.50
C ALA A 137 -12.59 -0.98 -4.54
N GLY A 138 -13.41 0.02 -4.89
CA GLY A 138 -14.86 -0.12 -5.02
C GLY A 138 -15.59 -0.19 -3.67
N PRO A 139 -16.82 -0.75 -3.61
CA PRO A 139 -17.70 -0.66 -2.44
C PRO A 139 -17.22 -1.49 -1.23
N ARG A 140 -16.13 -2.25 -1.37
CA ARG A 140 -15.49 -3.02 -0.30
C ARG A 140 -13.99 -2.68 -0.22
N ASN A 141 -13.64 -1.42 -0.45
CA ASN A 141 -12.31 -0.93 -0.10
C ASN A 141 -12.15 -0.88 1.43
N CYS A 142 -10.90 -0.82 1.88
CA CYS A 142 -10.60 -0.80 3.31
C CYS A 142 -11.15 0.48 3.96
N ILE A 143 -12.02 0.33 4.96
CA ILE A 143 -12.51 1.46 5.76
C ILE A 143 -11.48 1.96 6.78
N GLY A 144 -10.46 1.15 7.07
CA GLY A 144 -9.38 1.46 8.01
C GLY A 144 -8.17 2.19 7.39
N GLN A 145 -8.21 2.52 6.10
CA GLN A 145 -7.07 3.10 5.37
C GLN A 145 -6.47 4.36 6.02
N LYS A 146 -7.28 5.17 6.71
CA LYS A 146 -6.78 6.39 7.38
C LYS A 146 -6.18 6.13 8.77
N ILE A 147 -6.44 4.95 9.34
CA ILE A 147 -5.98 4.55 10.67
C ILE A 147 -4.70 3.72 10.54
N ALA A 148 -4.65 2.84 9.54
CA ALA A 148 -3.46 2.09 9.15
C ALA A 148 -2.39 3.01 8.56
#